data_AF-A0A956FSD8-F1
#
_entry.id   AF-A0A956FSD8-F1
#
_cell.length_a   1.000
_cell.length_b   1.000
_cell.length_c   1.000
_cell.angle_alpha   90.00
_cell.angle_beta   90.00
_cell.angle_gamma   90.00
#
_symmetry.space_group_name_H-M   'P 1'
#
loop_
_entity.id
_entity.type
_entity.pdbx_description
1 polymer ?
#
loop_
_entity_poly.entity_id
_entity_poly.type
_entity_poly.pdbx_seq_one_letter_code
_entity_poly.pdbx_strand_id
1 'polypeptide(L)'
;MLAAVPNLEAVALSPVVGWLLLLCAAAAGTLAILGREGWRRWWLTTEDPRPLAAFRIVFALLILVDIDSLGEHIPFLFADEGLLSADNAQELFAPAQFAGYGDGHAGEPRGFFGLAGFLQLFTDTRFSALFFWDSPTAVWIHLALFNLAGLAMAIGLWTRTAAALTFALFCSFLHRDPIFWEGTELILRCLFFYLVVSRSGHALSVDNWLRCRRLRRAGALSIPGGPGDGAGAPPSPAHPRGLAAIYRRIPAWPRRLMILQIAALYLYTGAVKNGPVWAAGDALYYALNL
;
A
#
# COMPACT_ATOMS: atom_id res chain seq x y z
N MET A 1 -23.31 22.24 21.30
CA MET A 1 -23.56 20.81 21.04
C MET A 1 -24.52 20.29 22.10
N LEU A 2 -25.81 20.20 21.79
CA LEU A 2 -26.76 19.47 22.63
C LEU A 2 -26.41 17.99 22.48
N ALA A 3 -26.09 17.30 23.59
CA ALA A 3 -25.90 15.86 23.59
C ALA A 3 -27.16 15.21 22.98
N ALA A 4 -27.02 14.57 21.83
CA ALA A 4 -28.11 13.86 21.20
C ALA A 4 -28.66 12.84 22.22
N VAL A 5 -29.96 12.94 22.52
CA VAL A 5 -30.63 11.98 23.40
C VAL A 5 -30.39 10.59 22.80
N PRO A 6 -29.79 9.65 23.56
CA PRO A 6 -29.52 8.32 23.04
C PRO A 6 -30.84 7.70 22.59
N ASN A 7 -30.86 7.15 21.37
CA ASN A 7 -32.02 6.46 20.85
C ASN A 7 -32.31 5.26 21.75
N LEU A 8 -33.33 5.39 22.61
CA LEU A 8 -33.67 4.39 23.63
C LEU A 8 -34.08 3.05 23.00
N GLU A 9 -34.64 3.06 21.79
CA GLU A 9 -34.96 1.84 21.03
C GLU A 9 -33.68 1.12 20.59
N ALA A 10 -32.66 1.85 20.12
CA ALA A 10 -31.37 1.27 19.76
C ALA A 10 -30.64 0.70 20.99
N VAL A 11 -30.72 1.38 22.14
CA VAL A 11 -30.15 0.90 23.40
C VAL A 11 -30.85 -0.38 23.86
N ALA A 12 -32.19 -0.45 23.74
CA ALA A 12 -32.96 -1.64 24.09
C ALA A 12 -32.65 -2.85 23.18
N LEU A 13 -32.29 -2.61 21.91
CA LEU A 13 -31.88 -3.65 20.95
C LEU A 13 -30.44 -4.13 21.15
N SER A 14 -29.58 -3.36 21.82
CA SER A 14 -28.14 -3.65 21.98
C SER A 14 -27.82 -5.08 22.46
N PRO A 15 -28.50 -5.65 23.48
CA PRO A 15 -28.24 -7.03 23.93
C PRO A 15 -28.55 -8.06 22.84
N VAL A 16 -29.65 -7.88 22.09
CA VAL A 16 -30.06 -8.78 21.02
C VAL A 16 -29.10 -8.68 19.84
N VAL A 17 -28.69 -7.46 19.47
CA VAL A 17 -27.71 -7.22 18.41
C VAL A 17 -26.38 -7.90 18.74
N GLY A 18 -25.90 -7.84 19.99
CA GLY A 18 -24.69 -8.53 20.41
C GLY A 18 -24.77 -10.06 20.20
N TRP A 19 -25.87 -10.69 20.61
CA TRP A 19 -26.08 -12.13 20.40
C TRP A 19 -26.24 -12.51 18.93
N LEU A 20 -26.92 -11.68 18.14
CA LEU A 20 -27.04 -11.89 16.69
C LEU A 20 -25.68 -11.78 16.00
N LEU A 21 -24.85 -10.79 16.37
CA LEU A 21 -23.50 -10.65 15.84
C LEU A 21 -22.63 -11.85 16.22
N LEU A 22 -22.73 -12.35 17.46
CA LEU A 22 -22.03 -13.56 17.88
C LEU A 22 -22.50 -14.79 17.08
N LEU A 23 -23.81 -14.94 16.86
CA LEU A 23 -24.36 -16.02 16.04
C LEU A 23 -23.86 -15.93 14.59
N CYS A 24 -23.87 -14.74 13.99
CA CYS A 24 -23.31 -14.49 12.67
C CYS A 24 -21.81 -14.84 12.61
N ALA A 25 -21.04 -14.45 13.63
CA ALA A 25 -19.61 -14.78 13.73
C ALA A 25 -19.38 -16.29 13.87
N ALA A 26 -20.17 -16.99 14.70
CA ALA A 26 -20.10 -18.44 14.87
C ALA A 26 -20.49 -19.19 13.59
N ALA A 27 -21.54 -18.73 12.89
CA ALA A 27 -21.94 -19.26 11.60
C ALA A 27 -20.86 -19.05 10.53
N ALA A 28 -20.30 -17.84 10.44
CA ALA A 28 -19.19 -17.53 9.53
C ALA A 28 -17.95 -18.38 9.84
N GLY A 29 -17.60 -18.54 11.11
CA GLY A 29 -16.50 -19.41 11.55
C GLY A 29 -16.74 -20.88 11.19
N THR A 30 -17.96 -21.38 11.39
CA THR A 30 -18.35 -22.74 11.01
C THR A 30 -18.24 -22.95 9.50
N LEU A 31 -18.75 -22.01 8.70
CA LEU A 31 -18.61 -22.04 7.24
C LEU A 31 -17.15 -21.99 6.79
N ALA A 32 -16.30 -21.21 7.47
CA ALA A 32 -14.88 -21.16 7.19
C ALA A 32 -14.18 -22.50 7.47
N ILE A 33 -14.54 -23.17 8.58
CA ILE A 33 -14.00 -24.48 8.96
C ILE A 33 -14.46 -25.56 7.97
N LEU A 34 -15.76 -25.61 7.66
CA LEU A 34 -16.32 -26.56 6.70
C LEU A 34 -15.72 -26.35 5.29
N GLY A 35 -15.48 -25.10 4.92
CA GLY A 35 -14.88 -24.71 3.64
C GLY A 35 -13.34 -24.75 3.59
N ARG A 36 -12.64 -25.27 4.60
CA ARG A 36 -11.17 -25.14 4.75
C ARG A 36 -10.36 -25.50 3.50
N GLU A 37 -10.78 -26.52 2.77
CA GLU A 37 -10.12 -26.99 1.56
C GLU A 37 -10.28 -25.98 0.42
N GLY A 38 -11.49 -25.43 0.27
CA GLY A 38 -11.80 -24.37 -0.67
C GLY A 38 -10.99 -23.12 -0.35
N TRP A 39 -10.93 -22.71 0.92
CA TRP A 39 -10.11 -21.58 1.37
C TRP A 39 -8.62 -21.79 1.11
N ARG A 40 -8.09 -22.99 1.37
CA ARG A 40 -6.68 -23.30 1.09
C ARG A 40 -6.38 -23.17 -0.40
N ARG A 41 -7.21 -23.78 -1.26
CA ARG A 41 -7.04 -23.70 -2.72
C ARG A 41 -7.21 -22.29 -3.23
N TRP A 42 -8.17 -21.55 -2.67
CA TRP A 42 -8.34 -20.15 -2.96
C TRP A 42 -7.04 -19.45 -2.58
N TRP A 43 -6.65 -19.30 -1.32
CA TRP A 43 -5.45 -18.57 -0.93
C TRP A 43 -4.13 -19.00 -1.60
N LEU A 44 -3.86 -20.29 -1.73
CA LEU A 44 -2.54 -20.80 -2.13
C LEU A 44 -2.37 -21.11 -3.63
N THR A 45 -3.41 -20.89 -4.44
CA THR A 45 -3.27 -21.05 -5.90
C THR A 45 -2.30 -20.03 -6.49
N THR A 46 -1.70 -20.43 -7.61
CA THR A 46 -0.89 -19.54 -8.44
C THR A 46 -1.69 -19.07 -9.64
N GLU A 47 -1.32 -17.92 -10.17
CA GLU A 47 -1.99 -17.29 -11.31
C GLU A 47 -1.01 -16.67 -12.30
N ASP A 48 -1.57 -16.15 -13.39
CA ASP A 48 -0.85 -15.39 -14.39
C ASP A 48 -0.37 -14.05 -13.80
N PRO A 49 0.93 -13.70 -13.89
CA PRO A 49 1.45 -12.43 -13.38
C PRO A 49 1.07 -11.20 -14.21
N ARG A 50 0.58 -11.35 -15.46
CA ARG A 50 0.36 -10.22 -16.38
C ARG A 50 -0.62 -9.16 -15.84
N PRO A 51 -1.80 -9.50 -15.27
CA PRO A 51 -2.73 -8.50 -14.75
C PRO A 51 -2.12 -7.66 -13.63
N LEU A 52 -1.39 -8.31 -12.72
CA LEU A 52 -0.72 -7.65 -11.61
C LEU A 52 0.47 -6.81 -12.09
N ALA A 53 1.19 -7.25 -13.11
CA ALA A 53 2.27 -6.47 -13.72
C ALA A 53 1.75 -5.20 -14.41
N ALA A 54 0.60 -5.29 -15.08
CA ALA A 54 -0.09 -4.14 -15.65
C ALA A 54 -0.59 -3.20 -14.55
N PHE A 55 -1.23 -3.75 -13.51
CA PHE A 55 -1.64 -2.99 -12.34
C PHE A 55 -0.47 -2.24 -11.72
N ARG A 56 0.69 -2.89 -11.54
CA ARG A 56 1.91 -2.24 -11.02
C ARG A 56 2.31 -1.02 -11.86
N ILE A 57 2.27 -1.12 -13.19
CA ILE A 57 2.66 0.00 -14.07
C ILE A 57 1.69 1.17 -13.86
N VAL A 58 0.39 0.92 -13.98
CA VAL A 58 -0.64 1.96 -13.81
C VAL A 58 -0.58 2.56 -12.41
N PHE A 59 -0.52 1.72 -11.39
CA PHE A 59 -0.43 2.13 -9.99
C PHE A 59 0.81 2.97 -9.72
N ALA A 60 1.99 2.54 -10.21
CA ALA A 60 3.22 3.31 -10.06
C ALA A 60 3.14 4.68 -10.74
N LEU A 61 2.54 4.78 -11.93
CA LEU A 61 2.32 6.06 -12.59
C LEU A 61 1.34 6.94 -11.83
N LEU A 62 0.26 6.36 -11.29
CA LEU A 62 -0.73 7.09 -10.51
C LEU A 62 -0.12 7.68 -9.24
N ILE A 63 0.66 6.91 -8.45
CA ILE A 63 1.29 7.46 -7.23
C ILE A 63 2.36 8.52 -7.54
N LEU A 64 3.01 8.45 -8.71
CA LEU A 64 3.96 9.47 -9.13
C LEU A 64 3.20 10.76 -9.42
N VAL A 65 2.14 10.67 -10.23
CA VAL A 65 1.27 11.82 -10.53
C VAL A 65 0.62 12.38 -9.27
N ASP A 66 0.20 11.53 -8.33
CA ASP A 66 -0.41 11.91 -7.06
C ASP A 66 0.50 12.86 -6.27
N ILE A 67 1.75 12.45 -6.01
CA ILE A 67 2.71 13.29 -5.29
C ILE A 67 3.17 14.49 -6.13
N ASP A 68 3.48 14.28 -7.42
CA ASP A 68 3.95 15.36 -8.30
C ASP A 68 2.87 16.44 -8.53
N SER A 69 1.58 16.09 -8.38
CA SER A 69 0.46 17.04 -8.52
C SER A 69 0.47 18.15 -7.46
N LEU A 70 1.17 17.94 -6.34
CA LEU A 70 1.39 18.97 -5.34
C LEU A 70 2.26 20.11 -5.87
N GLY A 71 3.11 19.84 -6.86
CA GLY A 71 3.90 20.84 -7.59
C GLY A 71 4.61 21.84 -6.68
N GLU A 72 4.26 23.11 -6.84
CA GLU A 72 4.85 24.24 -6.10
C GLU A 72 4.48 24.26 -4.61
N HIS A 73 3.48 23.48 -4.17
CA HIS A 73 3.09 23.38 -2.76
C HIS A 73 3.98 22.46 -1.93
N ILE A 74 4.86 21.66 -2.56
CA ILE A 74 5.73 20.72 -1.85
C ILE A 74 6.59 21.40 -0.76
N PRO A 75 7.30 22.53 -1.02
CA PRO A 75 8.03 23.24 0.02
C PRO A 75 7.11 23.78 1.11
N PHE A 76 5.94 24.31 0.73
CA PHE A 76 4.96 24.83 1.69
C PHE A 76 4.44 23.75 2.64
N LEU A 77 4.23 22.52 2.17
CA LEU A 77 3.69 21.43 2.99
C LEU A 77 4.75 20.71 3.82
N PHE A 78 5.95 20.50 3.26
CA PHE A 78 6.93 19.58 3.84
C PHE A 78 8.24 20.22 4.29
N ALA A 79 8.54 21.46 3.89
CA ALA A 79 9.79 22.09 4.29
C ALA A 79 9.69 22.79 5.65
N ASP A 80 10.83 23.02 6.27
CA ASP A 80 11.01 23.79 7.51
C ASP A 80 10.52 25.24 7.42
N GLU A 81 10.59 25.84 6.23
CA GLU A 81 10.03 27.18 5.91
C GLU A 81 8.51 27.18 5.66
N GLY A 82 7.88 25.99 5.65
CA GLY A 82 6.49 25.79 5.30
C GLY A 82 5.49 25.92 6.47
N LEU A 83 4.32 25.32 6.29
CA LEU A 83 3.21 25.30 7.25
C LEU A 83 3.59 24.59 8.55
N LEU A 84 4.36 23.50 8.45
CA LEU A 84 4.66 22.62 9.56
C LEU A 84 6.13 22.17 9.50
N SER A 85 6.96 22.73 10.38
CA SER A 85 8.35 22.28 10.58
C SER A 85 8.43 20.85 11.15
N ALA A 86 9.57 20.19 10.97
CA ALA A 86 9.77 18.82 11.45
C ALA A 86 9.53 18.68 12.95
N ASP A 87 9.99 19.64 13.75
CA ASP A 87 9.85 19.60 15.20
C ASP A 87 8.38 19.69 15.62
N ASN A 88 7.62 20.61 15.01
CA ASN A 88 6.17 20.69 15.21
C ASN A 88 5.44 19.41 14.75
N ALA A 89 5.89 18.80 13.65
CA ALA A 89 5.30 17.57 13.13
C ALA A 89 5.58 16.37 14.06
N GLN A 90 6.77 16.29 14.65
CA GLN A 90 7.13 15.29 15.65
C GLN A 90 6.25 15.42 16.89
N GLU A 91 6.07 16.65 17.40
CA GLU A 91 5.23 16.91 18.58
C GLU A 91 3.75 16.62 18.34
N LEU A 92 3.21 17.08 17.21
CA LEU A 92 1.77 16.99 16.92
C LEU A 92 1.35 15.57 16.54
N PHE A 93 2.17 14.89 15.74
CA PHE A 93 1.81 13.58 15.21
C PHE A 93 2.53 12.46 15.91
N ALA A 94 3.82 12.54 16.17
CA ALA A 94 4.62 11.42 16.64
C ALA A 94 5.22 11.60 18.06
N PRO A 95 4.52 12.18 19.06
CA PRO A 95 5.15 12.57 20.33
C PRO A 95 5.70 11.37 21.11
N ALA A 96 4.99 10.24 21.10
CA ALA A 96 5.45 9.02 21.75
C ALA A 96 6.68 8.40 21.08
N GLN A 97 6.83 8.59 19.76
CA GLN A 97 7.94 8.05 18.98
C GLN A 97 9.22 8.87 19.18
N PHE A 98 9.08 10.18 19.37
CA PHE A 98 10.19 11.14 19.53
C PHE A 98 10.46 11.57 20.98
N ALA A 99 9.79 10.97 21.97
CA ALA A 99 10.01 11.29 23.39
C ALA A 99 11.46 11.11 23.89
N GLY A 100 12.27 10.31 23.19
CA GLY A 100 13.69 10.10 23.46
C GLY A 100 14.64 10.81 22.50
N TYR A 101 14.16 11.80 21.75
CA TYR A 101 14.90 12.55 20.73
C TYR A 101 14.81 14.06 21.02
N GLY A 102 15.97 14.72 21.11
CA GLY A 102 16.07 16.16 21.21
C GLY A 102 15.99 16.82 19.84
N ASP A 103 15.18 17.86 19.73
CA ASP A 103 14.94 18.63 18.50
C ASP A 103 16.01 19.70 18.23
N GLY A 104 16.82 20.03 19.24
CA GLY A 104 17.82 21.10 19.17
C GLY A 104 17.35 22.43 19.77
N HIS A 105 16.15 22.47 20.35
CA HIS A 105 15.56 23.64 21.00
C HIS A 105 15.77 23.59 22.53
N ALA A 106 15.55 24.72 23.20
CA ALA A 106 15.65 24.86 24.66
C ALA A 106 16.99 24.44 25.30
N GLY A 107 18.08 24.39 24.53
CA GLY A 107 19.43 24.06 25.03
C GLY A 107 19.78 22.56 25.02
N GLU A 108 18.89 21.71 24.50
CA GLU A 108 19.17 20.29 24.29
C GLU A 108 19.82 20.06 22.92
N PRO A 109 20.87 19.22 22.81
CA PRO A 109 21.48 18.92 21.53
C PRO A 109 20.57 18.04 20.66
N ARG A 110 20.52 18.32 19.36
CA ARG A 110 19.74 17.53 18.40
C ARG A 110 20.24 16.08 18.35
N GLY A 111 19.34 15.12 18.58
CA GLY A 111 19.67 13.69 18.50
C GLY A 111 19.02 12.83 19.59
N PHE A 112 19.29 11.53 19.56
CA PHE A 112 18.74 10.60 20.55
C PHE A 112 19.44 10.71 21.90
N PHE A 113 18.68 10.70 22.99
CA PHE A 113 19.21 10.70 24.36
C PHE A 113 19.90 9.38 24.76
N GLY A 114 19.82 8.35 23.92
CA GLY A 114 20.49 7.07 24.08
C GLY A 114 19.83 5.95 23.28
N LEU A 115 20.23 4.70 23.55
CA LEU A 115 19.68 3.52 22.86
C LEU A 115 18.17 3.37 23.12
N ALA A 116 17.68 3.68 24.32
CA ALA A 116 16.26 3.61 24.64
C ALA A 116 15.43 4.56 23.75
N GLY A 117 15.89 5.82 23.59
CA GLY A 117 15.24 6.78 22.69
C GLY A 117 15.30 6.36 21.22
N PHE A 118 16.41 5.78 20.78
CA PHE A 118 16.50 5.21 19.43
C PHE A 118 15.53 4.04 19.23
N LEU A 119 15.39 3.14 20.22
CA LEU A 119 14.43 2.03 20.15
C LEU A 119 12.98 2.50 20.17
N GLN A 120 12.71 3.64 20.82
CA GLN A 120 11.39 4.25 20.88
C GLN A 120 10.88 4.68 19.49
N LEU A 121 11.79 5.00 18.55
CA LEU A 121 11.45 5.26 17.15
C LEU A 121 10.67 4.11 16.50
N PHE A 122 10.86 2.88 16.95
CA PHE A 122 10.22 1.69 16.38
C PHE A 122 8.92 1.28 17.11
N THR A 123 8.48 2.06 18.10
CA THR A 123 7.22 1.77 18.83
C THR A 123 5.98 2.17 18.03
N ASP A 124 6.12 3.10 17.10
CA ASP A 124 5.09 3.54 16.16
C ASP A 124 5.52 3.20 14.72
N THR A 125 4.53 3.06 13.83
CA THR A 125 4.71 2.75 12.41
C THR A 125 4.83 3.99 11.53
N ARG A 126 4.67 5.19 12.11
CA ARG A 126 4.71 6.48 11.40
C ARG A 126 6.13 6.95 11.12
N PHE A 127 6.89 6.14 10.39
CA PHE A 127 8.23 6.53 9.96
C PHE A 127 8.18 7.55 8.81
N SER A 128 8.97 8.62 8.92
CA SER A 128 9.28 9.55 7.84
C SER A 128 10.73 10.02 7.94
N ALA A 129 11.46 10.00 6.82
CA ALA A 129 12.81 10.57 6.73
C ALA A 129 12.78 12.10 6.94
N LEU A 130 11.68 12.74 6.54
CA LEU A 130 11.46 14.18 6.66
C LEU A 130 11.17 14.63 8.11
N PHE A 131 11.08 13.71 9.08
CA PHE A 131 11.16 14.11 10.49
C PHE A 131 12.57 14.48 10.92
N PHE A 132 13.60 13.96 10.24
CA PHE A 132 14.99 14.19 10.64
C PHE A 132 15.65 15.31 9.84
N TRP A 133 15.24 15.51 8.59
CA TRP A 133 15.79 16.53 7.71
C TRP A 133 14.74 17.00 6.71
N ASP A 134 14.27 18.24 6.87
CA ASP A 134 13.18 18.85 6.11
C ASP A 134 13.53 20.22 5.49
N SER A 135 14.80 20.56 5.37
CA SER A 135 15.20 21.73 4.55
C SER A 135 14.64 21.60 3.12
N PRO A 136 14.45 22.70 2.37
CA PRO A 136 13.91 22.62 1.00
C PRO A 136 14.71 21.67 0.11
N THR A 137 16.04 21.64 0.29
CA THR A 137 16.93 20.70 -0.43
C THR A 137 16.62 19.25 -0.08
N ALA A 138 16.38 18.93 1.20
CA ALA A 138 16.05 17.58 1.66
C ALA A 138 14.74 17.08 1.05
N VAL A 139 13.72 17.94 1.02
CA VAL A 139 12.41 17.63 0.45
C VAL A 139 12.54 17.33 -1.05
N TRP A 140 13.27 18.15 -1.81
CA TRP A 140 13.49 17.90 -3.24
C TRP A 140 14.33 16.65 -3.52
N ILE A 141 15.33 16.35 -2.69
CA ILE A 141 16.09 15.09 -2.77
C ILE A 141 15.15 13.91 -2.54
N HIS A 142 14.29 13.99 -1.51
CA HIS A 142 13.32 12.94 -1.19
C HIS A 142 12.34 12.71 -2.34
N LEU A 143 11.82 13.79 -2.94
CA LEU A 143 10.97 13.72 -4.13
C LEU A 143 11.70 13.09 -5.32
N ALA A 144 12.94 13.50 -5.59
CA ALA A 144 13.73 12.92 -6.68
C ALA A 144 13.97 11.42 -6.48
N LEU A 145 14.29 11.00 -5.25
CA LEU A 145 14.44 9.59 -4.90
C LEU A 145 13.12 8.83 -5.06
N PHE A 146 12.00 9.43 -4.66
CA PHE A 146 10.67 8.85 -4.82
C PHE A 146 10.35 8.63 -6.30
N ASN A 147 10.59 9.65 -7.14
CA ASN A 147 10.36 9.61 -8.57
C ASN A 147 11.25 8.59 -9.29
N LEU A 148 12.55 8.55 -8.97
CA LEU A 148 13.47 7.57 -9.54
C LEU A 148 13.11 6.14 -9.13
N ALA A 149 12.80 5.92 -7.85
CA ALA A 149 12.38 4.61 -7.35
C ALA A 149 11.05 4.18 -7.97
N GLY A 150 10.07 5.08 -8.06
CA GLY A 150 8.75 4.83 -8.65
C GLY A 150 8.83 4.55 -10.14
N LEU A 151 9.68 5.25 -10.89
CA LEU A 151 9.93 4.95 -12.30
C LEU A 151 10.62 3.59 -12.48
N ALA A 152 11.63 3.28 -11.65
CA ALA A 152 12.27 1.96 -11.63
C ALA A 152 11.24 0.87 -11.31
N MET A 153 10.34 1.12 -10.36
CA MET A 153 9.23 0.25 -10.03
C MET A 153 8.22 0.15 -11.17
N ALA A 154 7.96 1.19 -11.96
CA ALA A 154 7.02 1.16 -13.09
C ALA A 154 7.59 0.33 -14.26
N ILE A 155 8.86 0.54 -14.64
CA ILE A 155 9.50 -0.24 -15.71
C ILE A 155 9.86 -1.66 -15.27
N GLY A 156 10.01 -1.89 -13.97
CA GLY A 156 10.27 -3.21 -13.37
C GLY A 156 11.73 -3.56 -13.35
N LEU A 157 12.55 -2.58 -12.96
CA LEU A 157 13.96 -2.73 -12.66
C LEU A 157 14.10 -2.94 -11.15
N TRP A 158 14.68 -4.07 -10.75
CA TRP A 158 14.77 -4.47 -9.34
C TRP A 158 13.42 -4.38 -8.62
N THR A 159 12.38 -4.90 -9.27
CA THR A 159 10.96 -4.59 -9.02
C THR A 159 10.57 -4.63 -7.54
N ARG A 160 11.06 -5.63 -6.79
CA ARG A 160 10.73 -5.77 -5.36
C ARG A 160 11.39 -4.71 -4.48
N THR A 161 12.67 -4.41 -4.72
CA THR A 161 13.40 -3.39 -3.94
C THR A 161 12.97 -2.00 -4.34
N ALA A 162 12.76 -1.73 -5.62
CA ALA A 162 12.18 -0.49 -6.11
C ALA A 162 10.79 -0.26 -5.48
N ALA A 163 9.90 -1.26 -5.50
CA ALA A 163 8.58 -1.14 -4.87
C ALA A 163 8.65 -0.87 -3.36
N ALA A 164 9.54 -1.57 -2.63
CA ALA A 164 9.71 -1.36 -1.20
C ALA A 164 10.26 0.05 -0.89
N LEU A 165 11.23 0.53 -1.69
CA LEU A 165 11.79 1.87 -1.55
C LEU A 165 10.75 2.95 -1.87
N THR A 166 10.04 2.84 -2.98
CA THR A 166 8.96 3.76 -3.35
C THR A 166 7.87 3.77 -2.29
N PHE A 167 7.49 2.61 -1.74
CA PHE A 167 6.53 2.52 -0.64
C PHE A 167 7.01 3.25 0.62
N ALA A 168 8.27 3.08 1.00
CA ALA A 168 8.84 3.77 2.16
C ALA A 168 8.87 5.30 1.97
N LEU A 169 9.29 5.76 0.78
CA LEU A 169 9.33 7.18 0.43
C LEU A 169 7.92 7.79 0.34
N PHE A 170 6.95 7.04 -0.19
CA PHE A 170 5.53 7.43 -0.20
C PHE A 170 4.97 7.57 1.21
N CYS A 171 5.15 6.55 2.06
CA CYS A 171 4.75 6.61 3.47
C CYS A 171 5.42 7.77 4.22
N SER A 172 6.65 8.13 3.85
CA SER A 172 7.36 9.28 4.44
C SER A 172 6.62 10.60 4.17
N PHE A 173 6.12 10.85 2.96
CA PHE A 173 5.29 12.02 2.67
C PHE A 173 3.97 11.98 3.47
N LEU A 174 3.30 10.82 3.47
CA LEU A 174 2.01 10.65 4.16
C LEU A 174 2.09 10.86 5.67
N HIS A 175 3.17 10.39 6.30
CA HIS A 175 3.36 10.53 7.75
C HIS A 175 3.91 11.90 8.16
N ARG A 176 4.62 12.60 7.26
CA ARG A 176 5.23 13.90 7.57
C ARG A 176 4.19 15.00 7.77
N ASP A 177 3.14 15.00 6.97
CA ASP A 177 2.03 15.93 7.11
C ASP A 177 0.69 15.24 6.81
N PRO A 178 0.05 14.60 7.81
CA PRO A 178 -1.26 13.97 7.67
C PRO A 178 -2.42 14.97 7.50
N ILE A 179 -2.22 16.28 7.67
CA ILE A 179 -3.33 17.26 7.60
C ILE A 179 -3.84 17.40 6.16
N PHE A 180 -2.93 17.34 5.20
CA PHE A 180 -3.26 17.53 3.79
C PHE A 180 -3.98 16.34 3.16
N TRP A 181 -3.69 15.11 3.62
CA TRP A 181 -4.13 13.90 2.94
C TRP A 181 -5.57 13.52 3.25
N GLU A 182 -6.25 12.97 2.25
CA GLU A 182 -7.60 12.46 2.37
C GLU A 182 -7.60 10.94 2.67
N GLY A 183 -8.78 10.32 2.71
CA GLY A 183 -8.88 8.87 2.91
C GLY A 183 -8.32 8.04 1.74
N THR A 184 -8.06 8.67 0.59
CA THR A 184 -7.62 8.02 -0.66
C THR A 184 -6.23 7.40 -0.51
N GLU A 185 -5.30 8.13 0.09
CA GLU A 185 -3.91 7.75 0.27
C GLU A 185 -3.78 6.57 1.23
N LEU A 186 -4.69 6.45 2.21
CA LEU A 186 -4.77 5.28 3.07
C LEU A 186 -5.09 4.01 2.28
N ILE A 187 -6.00 4.11 1.30
CA ILE A 187 -6.36 3.00 0.41
C ILE A 187 -5.17 2.64 -0.48
N LEU A 188 -4.54 3.66 -1.09
CA LEU A 188 -3.35 3.50 -1.93
C LEU A 188 -2.22 2.83 -1.14
N ARG A 189 -1.94 3.27 0.08
CA ARG A 189 -0.89 2.70 0.96
C ARG A 189 -1.11 1.21 1.21
N CYS A 190 -2.34 0.80 1.51
CA CYS A 190 -2.70 -0.61 1.68
C CYS A 190 -2.53 -1.43 0.38
N LEU A 191 -3.02 -0.92 -0.75
CA LEU A 191 -2.84 -1.56 -2.06
C LEU A 191 -1.35 -1.69 -2.43
N PHE A 192 -0.56 -0.65 -2.12
CA PHE A 192 0.86 -0.61 -2.37
C PHE A 192 1.59 -1.67 -1.54
N PHE A 193 1.27 -1.81 -0.25
CA PHE A 193 1.85 -2.86 0.57
C PHE A 193 1.64 -4.26 -0.04
N TYR A 194 0.42 -4.55 -0.51
CA TYR A 194 0.15 -5.82 -1.21
C TYR A 194 0.97 -5.94 -2.49
N LEU A 195 1.15 -4.84 -3.23
CA LEU A 195 1.94 -4.82 -4.45
C LEU A 195 3.44 -5.13 -4.19
N VAL A 196 4.02 -4.64 -3.09
CA VAL A 196 5.41 -4.93 -2.68
C VAL A 196 5.65 -6.43 -2.53
N VAL A 197 4.69 -7.16 -1.98
CA VAL A 197 4.79 -8.62 -1.70
C VAL A 197 4.32 -9.50 -2.87
N SER A 198 3.77 -8.90 -3.92
CA SER A 198 3.01 -9.61 -4.96
C SER A 198 3.80 -10.26 -6.10
N ARG A 199 5.14 -10.08 -6.14
CA ARG A 199 6.03 -10.56 -7.22
C ARG A 199 5.61 -10.07 -8.62
N SER A 200 5.08 -8.85 -8.69
CA SER A 200 4.62 -8.16 -9.92
C SER A 200 5.69 -8.02 -11.01
N GLY A 201 6.98 -8.23 -10.69
CA GLY A 201 8.09 -8.25 -11.65
C GLY A 201 8.23 -9.51 -12.50
N HIS A 202 7.30 -10.47 -12.43
CA HIS A 202 7.35 -11.71 -13.23
C HIS A 202 6.79 -11.57 -14.66
N ALA A 203 6.15 -10.44 -14.99
CA ALA A 203 5.70 -10.09 -16.33
C ALA A 203 5.86 -8.58 -16.56
N LEU A 204 5.84 -8.14 -17.82
CA LEU A 204 5.90 -6.73 -18.24
C LEU A 204 6.98 -5.90 -17.51
N SER A 205 8.14 -6.50 -17.25
CA SER A 205 9.21 -5.91 -16.45
C SER A 205 10.58 -6.09 -17.12
N VAL A 206 11.48 -5.15 -16.88
CA VAL A 206 12.90 -5.26 -17.27
C VAL A 206 13.54 -6.49 -16.62
N ASP A 207 13.22 -6.79 -15.35
CA ASP A 207 13.71 -7.97 -14.63
C ASP A 207 13.37 -9.29 -15.38
N ASN A 208 12.11 -9.46 -15.81
CA ASN A 208 11.71 -10.65 -16.53
C ASN A 208 12.30 -10.68 -17.95
N TRP A 209 12.43 -9.53 -18.59
CA TRP A 209 13.08 -9.42 -19.90
C TRP A 209 14.55 -9.86 -19.84
N LEU A 210 15.33 -9.35 -18.87
CA LEU A 210 16.73 -9.74 -18.66
C LEU A 210 16.86 -11.22 -18.32
N ARG A 211 15.97 -11.76 -17.48
CA ARG A 211 15.88 -13.20 -17.18
C ARG A 211 15.65 -14.00 -18.47
N CYS A 212 14.64 -13.64 -19.27
CA CYS A 212 14.32 -14.37 -20.50
C CYS A 212 15.44 -14.28 -21.53
N ARG A 213 16.10 -13.13 -21.66
CA ARG A 213 17.28 -12.95 -22.53
C ARG A 213 18.41 -13.90 -22.14
N ARG A 214 18.68 -14.05 -20.83
CA ARG A 214 19.67 -14.99 -20.30
C ARG A 214 19.29 -16.45 -20.59
N LEU A 215 18.04 -16.83 -20.32
CA LEU A 215 17.55 -18.20 -20.54
C LEU A 215 17.52 -18.59 -22.03
N ARG A 216 17.15 -17.65 -22.90
CA ARG A 216 17.16 -17.86 -24.36
C ARG A 216 18.58 -18.13 -24.87
N ARG A 217 19.57 -17.36 -24.41
CA ARG A 217 20.99 -17.61 -24.75
C ARG A 217 21.48 -18.98 -24.28
N ALA A 218 20.94 -19.48 -23.16
CA ALA A 218 21.27 -20.79 -22.62
C ALA A 218 20.42 -21.94 -23.22
N GLY A 219 19.53 -21.68 -24.18
CA GLY A 219 18.63 -22.70 -24.74
C GLY A 219 17.62 -23.28 -23.73
N ALA A 220 17.42 -22.62 -22.59
CA ALA A 220 16.61 -23.12 -21.47
C ALA A 220 15.22 -22.44 -21.35
N LEU A 221 14.84 -21.63 -22.34
CA LEU A 221 13.58 -20.89 -22.37
C LEU A 221 12.59 -21.59 -23.31
N SER A 222 11.36 -21.83 -22.83
CA SER A 222 10.25 -22.22 -23.70
C SER A 222 9.82 -21.00 -24.51
N ILE A 223 9.82 -21.13 -25.84
CA ILE A 223 9.44 -20.07 -26.78
C ILE A 223 8.11 -20.41 -27.46
N PRO A 224 7.35 -19.41 -27.93
CA PRO A 224 6.14 -19.65 -28.71
C PRO A 224 6.45 -20.47 -29.96
N GLY A 225 5.59 -21.44 -30.28
CA GLY A 225 5.79 -22.38 -31.38
C GLY A 225 6.82 -23.50 -31.11
N GLY A 226 7.45 -23.50 -29.93
CA GLY A 226 8.35 -24.56 -29.46
C GLY A 226 7.73 -25.43 -28.35
N PRO A 227 8.52 -26.34 -27.76
CA PRO A 227 8.04 -27.18 -26.66
C PRO A 227 7.55 -26.34 -25.48
N GLY A 228 6.30 -26.57 -25.06
CA GLY A 228 5.64 -25.84 -23.97
C GLY A 228 5.09 -24.46 -24.35
N ASP A 229 5.21 -24.02 -25.61
CA ASP A 229 4.60 -22.80 -26.17
C ASP A 229 4.72 -21.54 -25.29
N GLY A 230 5.87 -21.35 -24.65
CA GLY A 230 6.12 -20.22 -23.73
C GLY A 230 5.64 -20.40 -22.29
N ALA A 231 4.83 -21.43 -22.00
CA ALA A 231 4.37 -21.80 -20.67
C ALA A 231 5.38 -22.65 -19.87
N GLY A 232 6.49 -23.04 -20.50
CA GLY A 232 7.47 -23.96 -19.93
C GLY A 232 7.18 -25.41 -20.32
N ALA A 233 8.20 -26.25 -20.27
CA ALA A 233 8.09 -27.67 -20.58
C ALA A 233 8.80 -28.50 -19.50
N PRO A 234 8.26 -29.67 -19.10
CA PRO A 234 8.93 -30.57 -18.19
C PRO A 234 10.23 -31.13 -18.80
N PRO A 235 11.11 -31.72 -17.98
CA PRO A 235 12.27 -32.45 -18.47
C PRO A 235 11.91 -33.47 -19.56
N SER A 236 12.73 -33.50 -20.62
CA SER A 236 12.58 -34.41 -21.76
C SER A 236 13.97 -34.89 -22.22
N PRO A 237 14.09 -35.94 -23.04
CA PRO A 237 15.39 -36.38 -23.56
C PRO A 237 16.17 -35.26 -24.26
N ALA A 238 15.46 -34.39 -25.00
CA ALA A 238 16.06 -33.22 -25.65
C ALA A 238 16.41 -32.08 -24.68
N HIS A 239 15.70 -31.98 -23.55
CA HIS A 239 15.89 -30.94 -22.54
C HIS A 239 15.90 -31.55 -21.12
N PRO A 240 17.04 -32.10 -20.65
CA PRO A 240 17.10 -32.85 -19.39
C PRO A 240 16.71 -32.05 -18.14
N ARG A 241 16.82 -30.71 -18.19
CA ARG A 241 16.42 -29.81 -17.10
C ARG A 241 15.03 -29.17 -17.30
N GLY A 242 14.33 -29.52 -18.38
CA GLY A 242 13.11 -28.86 -18.81
C GLY A 242 13.36 -27.46 -19.39
N LEU A 243 12.28 -26.80 -19.80
CA LEU A 243 12.29 -25.43 -20.31
C LEU A 243 11.52 -24.52 -19.37
N ALA A 244 12.10 -23.37 -19.05
CA ALA A 244 11.46 -22.38 -18.21
C ALA A 244 10.39 -21.58 -18.98
N ALA A 245 9.29 -21.25 -18.30
CA ALA A 245 8.25 -20.38 -18.83
C ALA A 245 8.74 -18.93 -19.01
N ILE A 246 8.17 -18.23 -20.00
CA ILE A 246 8.37 -16.79 -20.21
C ILE A 246 7.88 -16.02 -18.97
N TYR A 247 6.66 -16.33 -18.53
CA TYR A 247 6.06 -15.75 -17.33
C TYR A 247 5.97 -16.80 -16.23
N ARG A 248 6.62 -16.52 -15.09
CA ARG A 248 6.55 -17.40 -13.91
C ARG A 248 5.26 -17.11 -13.16
N ARG A 249 4.45 -18.16 -12.89
CA ARG A 249 3.24 -18.01 -12.07
C ARG A 249 3.58 -17.43 -10.71
N ILE A 250 2.65 -16.62 -10.18
CA ILE A 250 2.79 -15.93 -8.90
C ILE A 250 1.69 -16.37 -7.94
N PRO A 251 1.88 -16.27 -6.61
CA PRO A 251 0.81 -16.50 -5.66
C PRO A 251 -0.34 -15.51 -5.88
N ALA A 252 -1.59 -15.99 -5.86
CA ALA A 252 -2.76 -15.17 -6.16
C ALA A 252 -3.35 -14.44 -4.93
N TRP A 253 -2.87 -14.75 -3.71
CA TRP A 253 -3.32 -14.10 -2.47
C TRP A 253 -3.18 -12.56 -2.44
N PRO A 254 -2.10 -11.93 -2.98
CA PRO A 254 -1.95 -10.47 -2.88
C PRO A 254 -3.04 -9.75 -3.67
N ARG A 255 -3.28 -10.17 -4.93
CA ARG A 255 -4.33 -9.62 -5.78
C ARG A 255 -5.72 -9.81 -5.15
N ARG A 256 -5.95 -10.93 -4.48
CA ARG A 256 -7.20 -11.19 -3.76
C ARG A 256 -7.39 -10.27 -2.56
N LEU A 257 -6.35 -10.02 -1.78
CA LEU A 257 -6.43 -9.03 -0.69
C LEU A 257 -6.76 -7.64 -1.22
N MET A 258 -6.19 -7.25 -2.37
CA MET A 258 -6.52 -5.98 -3.02
C MET A 258 -8.01 -5.94 -3.42
N ILE A 259 -8.53 -7.01 -4.01
CA ILE A 259 -9.96 -7.11 -4.35
C ILE A 259 -10.84 -7.08 -3.11
N LEU A 260 -10.50 -7.83 -2.05
CA LEU A 260 -11.25 -7.85 -0.80
C LEU A 260 -11.23 -6.49 -0.10
N GLN A 261 -10.10 -5.78 -0.11
CA GLN A 261 -9.99 -4.43 0.41
C GLN A 261 -10.92 -3.47 -0.33
N ILE A 262 -10.91 -3.49 -1.67
CA ILE A 262 -11.79 -2.66 -2.50
C ILE A 262 -13.25 -3.03 -2.23
N ALA A 263 -13.58 -4.33 -2.18
CA ALA A 263 -14.93 -4.78 -1.88
C ALA A 263 -15.40 -4.29 -0.50
N ALA A 264 -14.57 -4.42 0.54
CA ALA A 264 -14.88 -3.95 1.88
C ALA A 264 -15.10 -2.43 1.90
N LEU A 265 -14.23 -1.67 1.22
CA LEU A 265 -14.36 -0.22 1.08
C LEU A 265 -15.68 0.17 0.42
N TYR A 266 -16.01 -0.41 -0.74
CA TYR A 266 -17.24 -0.06 -1.47
C TYR A 266 -18.51 -0.51 -0.74
N LEU A 267 -18.48 -1.68 -0.08
CA LEU A 267 -19.61 -2.15 0.74
C LEU A 267 -19.84 -1.24 1.95
N TYR A 268 -18.77 -0.88 2.67
CA TYR A 268 -18.88 -0.02 3.84
C TYR A 268 -19.30 1.40 3.46
N THR A 269 -18.64 1.99 2.46
CA THR A 269 -19.02 3.33 1.96
C THR A 269 -20.45 3.35 1.42
N GLY A 270 -20.92 2.29 0.78
CA GLY A 270 -22.33 2.15 0.39
C GLY A 270 -23.27 2.05 1.59
N ALA A 271 -22.93 1.25 2.60
CA ALA A 271 -23.76 1.03 3.78
C ALA A 271 -23.95 2.31 4.62
N VAL A 272 -22.93 3.17 4.71
CA VAL A 272 -23.01 4.44 5.46
C VAL A 272 -23.65 5.58 4.67
N LYS A 273 -23.98 5.37 3.38
CA LYS A 273 -24.79 6.30 2.59
C LYS A 273 -26.28 6.10 2.86
N ASN A 274 -26.63 6.03 4.13
CA ASN A 274 -27.99 5.89 4.62
C ASN A 274 -28.37 7.12 5.44
N GLY A 275 -29.46 7.78 5.10
CA GLY A 275 -29.91 8.96 5.84
C GLY A 275 -30.70 9.94 4.98
N PRO A 276 -31.41 10.88 5.62
CA PRO A 276 -32.31 11.80 4.93
C PRO A 276 -31.56 12.69 3.92
N VAL A 277 -30.33 13.09 4.22
CA VAL A 277 -29.50 13.92 3.32
C VAL A 277 -29.10 13.17 2.04
N TRP A 278 -28.83 11.87 2.14
CA TRP A 278 -28.56 11.02 0.96
C TRP A 278 -29.84 10.74 0.18
N ALA A 279 -30.95 10.47 0.87
CA ALA A 279 -32.25 10.21 0.25
C ALA A 279 -32.83 11.44 -0.48
N ALA A 280 -32.59 12.64 0.05
CA ALA A 280 -33.01 13.90 -0.57
C ALA A 280 -32.14 14.30 -1.78
N GLY A 281 -30.98 13.67 -1.96
CA GLY A 281 -30.02 14.00 -3.03
C GLY A 281 -29.07 15.15 -2.69
N ASP A 282 -29.25 15.82 -1.54
CA ASP A 282 -28.42 16.95 -1.11
C ASP A 282 -26.93 16.59 -1.04
N ALA A 283 -26.61 15.41 -0.49
CA ALA A 283 -25.22 14.94 -0.39
C ALA A 283 -24.55 14.81 -1.77
N LEU A 284 -25.29 14.34 -2.78
CA LEU A 284 -24.79 14.22 -4.15
C LEU A 284 -24.68 15.59 -4.81
N TYR A 285 -25.65 16.48 -4.59
CA TYR A 285 -25.63 17.84 -5.09
C TYR A 285 -24.38 18.60 -4.62
N TYR A 286 -24.08 18.59 -3.33
CA TYR A 286 -22.88 19.25 -2.80
C TYR A 286 -21.59 18.63 -3.34
N ALA A 287 -21.50 17.29 -3.36
CA ALA A 287 -20.29 16.63 -3.85
C ALA A 287 -19.96 16.91 -5.33
N LEU A 288 -20.96 17.23 -6.16
CA LEU A 288 -20.77 17.52 -7.58
C LEU A 288 -20.64 19.02 -7.90
N ASN A 289 -20.88 19.91 -6.93
CA ASN A 289 -20.85 21.37 -7.12
C ASN A 289 -19.89 22.10 -6.17
N LEU A 290 -19.03 21.35 -5.46
CA LEU A 290 -17.85 21.85 -4.76
C LEU A 290 -16.65 21.85 -5.72
#